data_AF-A0A9D4FFV9-F1
#
_entry.id   AF-A0A9D4FFV9-F1
#
_cell.length_a   1.000
_cell.length_b   1.000
_cell.length_c   1.000
_cell.angle_alpha   90.00
_cell.angle_beta   90.00
_cell.angle_gamma   90.00
#
_symmetry.space_group_name_H-M   'P 1'
#
loop_
_entity.id
_entity.type
_entity.pdbx_description
1 polymer ?
#
loop_
_entity_poly.entity_id
_entity_poly.type
_entity_poly.pdbx_seq_one_letter_code
_entity_poly.pdbx_strand_id
1 'polypeptide(L)'
;MDVTVSAKYFYGKAVEGIAGLDINVRKEGGVSDPERVVTMGRHSLKDGNAFFVVNITKIVQGLGGQFPADAVLELSSRVYESATGKEESRVDDSLMFVECPFKFDFSRSKTTYRKGIAHYMQINMLYANGKPAHREVFHLTIDGGTPQEHRSNYDGHYVARIPAANQNFMSRIIQVYAPGFEKCTTGLVLQPYTGDSQIVVDKVDMEGTSFIWANTTINMNQAAQYTGILMLITARGRIVETRYFPPSIDQTFQLEQDVLDKVSPVGRVFAFYVHNAQLVADSSIFHVDAKCREKYNIQTNSHRSIRNVGRIQRHR
;
A
#
# COMPACT_ATOMS: atom_id res chain seq x y z
N MET A 1 11.99 -14.80 18.95
CA MET A 1 10.70 -14.08 18.92
C MET A 1 10.08 -14.25 20.28
N ASP A 2 9.70 -13.16 20.92
CA ASP A 2 9.13 -13.22 22.27
C ASP A 2 7.61 -13.10 22.16
N VAL A 3 6.90 -14.00 22.83
CA VAL A 3 5.44 -14.07 22.81
C VAL A 3 4.93 -13.94 24.23
N THR A 4 3.97 -13.05 24.44
CA THR A 4 3.28 -12.89 25.72
C THR A 4 1.85 -13.34 25.58
N VAL A 5 1.46 -14.34 26.38
CA VAL A 5 0.06 -14.74 26.54
C VAL A 5 -0.50 -14.00 27.76
N SER A 6 -1.55 -13.21 27.56
CA SER A 6 -2.20 -12.42 28.60
C SER A 6 -3.63 -12.90 28.83
N ALA A 7 -4.02 -13.04 30.10
CA ALA A 7 -5.35 -13.46 30.52
C ALA A 7 -5.88 -12.57 31.64
N LYS A 8 -7.10 -12.06 31.43
CA LYS A 8 -7.82 -11.22 32.39
C LYS A 8 -9.28 -11.64 32.43
N TYR A 9 -9.89 -11.53 33.59
CA TYR A 9 -11.34 -11.63 33.69
C TYR A 9 -12.01 -10.44 33.01
N PHE A 10 -13.29 -10.60 32.65
CA PHE A 10 -14.10 -9.52 32.05
C PHE A 10 -14.16 -8.25 32.91
N TYR A 11 -14.01 -8.37 34.23
CA TYR A 11 -13.99 -7.26 35.19
C TYR A 11 -12.57 -6.69 35.42
N GLY A 12 -11.59 -7.06 34.60
CA GLY A 12 -10.27 -6.44 34.51
C GLY A 12 -9.18 -7.02 35.42
N LYS A 13 -9.50 -7.93 36.36
CA LYS A 13 -8.47 -8.58 37.20
C LYS A 13 -7.66 -9.60 36.40
N ALA A 14 -6.40 -9.74 36.76
CA ALA A 14 -5.50 -10.77 36.23
C ALA A 14 -6.00 -12.19 36.57
N VAL A 15 -5.83 -13.11 35.63
CA VAL A 15 -6.09 -14.54 35.86
C VAL A 15 -4.86 -15.18 36.51
N GLU A 16 -5.09 -16.00 37.53
CA GLU A 16 -4.09 -16.91 38.09
C GLU A 16 -4.29 -18.29 37.48
N GLY A 17 -3.22 -18.85 36.93
CA GLY A 17 -3.37 -20.02 36.08
C GLY A 17 -2.09 -20.45 35.39
N ILE A 18 -2.26 -21.30 34.39
CA ILE A 18 -1.19 -21.83 33.56
C ILE A 18 -1.55 -21.55 32.10
N ALA A 19 -0.61 -21.00 31.35
CA ALA A 19 -0.71 -20.84 29.91
C ALA A 19 0.12 -21.90 29.18
N GLY A 20 -0.42 -22.43 28.10
CA GLY A 20 0.29 -23.18 27.06
C GLY A 20 0.27 -22.41 25.74
N LEU A 21 1.26 -22.65 24.91
CA LEU A 21 1.39 -22.07 23.58
C LEU A 21 1.75 -23.19 22.60
N ASP A 22 0.96 -23.34 21.54
CA ASP A 22 1.25 -24.18 20.40
C ASP A 22 1.59 -23.29 19.20
N ILE A 23 2.54 -23.73 18.39
CA ILE A 23 3.02 -23.00 17.22
C ILE A 23 2.81 -23.85 15.99
N ASN A 24 2.06 -23.34 15.04
CA ASN A 24 1.73 -24.00 13.80
C ASN A 24 2.32 -23.22 12.62
N VAL A 25 2.75 -23.93 11.58
CA VAL A 25 3.15 -23.30 10.30
C VAL A 25 2.24 -23.82 9.20
N ARG A 26 1.60 -22.90 8.47
CA ARG A 26 0.63 -23.20 7.41
C ARG A 26 0.97 -22.42 6.15
N LYS A 27 0.98 -23.06 4.99
CA LYS A 27 1.13 -22.37 3.70
C LYS A 27 -0.15 -21.63 3.32
N GLU A 28 -0.02 -20.42 2.80
CA GLU A 28 -1.16 -19.63 2.32
C GLU A 28 -1.93 -20.39 1.23
N GLY A 29 -3.26 -20.47 1.35
CA GLY A 29 -4.13 -21.21 0.41
C GLY A 29 -4.19 -22.73 0.61
N GLY A 30 -3.43 -23.31 1.55
CA GLY A 30 -3.53 -24.72 1.91
C GLY A 30 -4.80 -25.00 2.72
N VAL A 31 -5.68 -25.86 2.21
CA VAL A 31 -6.87 -26.40 2.92
C VAL A 31 -6.47 -27.53 3.90
N SER A 32 -5.19 -27.92 3.95
CA SER A 32 -4.68 -29.05 4.71
C SER A 32 -4.15 -28.68 6.10
N ASP A 33 -4.03 -29.73 6.93
CA ASP A 33 -3.40 -29.74 8.27
C ASP A 33 -2.06 -28.96 8.30
N PRO A 34 -1.72 -28.34 9.46
CA PRO A 34 -0.48 -27.60 9.61
C PRO A 34 0.73 -28.49 9.31
N GLU A 35 1.71 -27.96 8.56
CA GLU A 35 2.92 -28.71 8.18
C GLU A 35 3.75 -29.10 9.42
N ARG A 36 3.60 -28.36 10.52
CA ARG A 36 4.24 -28.66 11.79
C ARG A 36 3.49 -28.01 12.94
N VAL A 37 3.37 -28.76 14.04
CA VAL A 37 2.89 -28.30 15.34
C VAL A 37 4.06 -28.41 16.33
N VAL A 38 4.44 -27.31 16.98
CA VAL A 38 5.40 -27.29 18.09
C VAL A 38 4.65 -26.85 19.35
N THR A 39 4.38 -27.78 20.24
CA THR A 39 3.84 -27.47 21.56
C THR A 39 4.97 -26.96 22.46
N MET A 40 4.81 -25.72 22.92
CA MET A 40 5.66 -25.16 23.96
C MET A 40 5.26 -25.71 25.32
N GLY A 41 6.20 -25.69 26.26
CA GLY A 41 5.94 -26.03 27.65
C GLY A 41 4.86 -25.14 28.26
N ARG A 42 4.37 -25.52 29.45
CA ARG A 42 3.36 -24.75 30.19
C ARG A 42 4.03 -23.79 31.16
N HIS A 43 3.63 -22.52 31.15
CA HIS A 43 4.17 -21.48 32.01
C HIS A 43 3.07 -20.94 32.94
N SER A 44 3.40 -20.72 34.21
CA SER A 44 2.47 -20.09 35.16
C SER A 44 2.24 -18.62 34.80
N LEU A 45 0.99 -18.16 34.90
CA LEU A 45 0.64 -16.76 34.76
C LEU A 45 1.12 -15.97 35.99
N LYS A 46 1.88 -14.90 35.75
CA LYS A 46 2.26 -13.89 36.74
C LYS A 46 1.58 -12.58 36.37
N ASP A 47 0.76 -12.06 37.28
CA ASP A 47 -0.09 -10.87 37.02
C ASP A 47 -0.91 -11.00 35.72
N GLY A 48 -1.37 -12.21 35.42
CA GLY A 48 -2.16 -12.52 34.24
C GLY A 48 -1.34 -12.67 32.96
N ASN A 49 -0.01 -12.75 33.03
CA ASN A 49 0.85 -12.89 31.85
C ASN A 49 1.78 -14.10 31.94
N ALA A 50 2.02 -14.77 30.82
CA ALA A 50 3.06 -15.77 30.65
C ALA A 50 3.91 -15.40 29.42
N PHE A 51 5.24 -15.54 29.56
CA PHE A 51 6.21 -15.20 28.52
C PHE A 51 6.81 -16.47 27.91
N PHE A 52 6.88 -16.52 26.59
CA PHE A 52 7.45 -17.61 25.81
C PHE A 52 8.52 -17.08 24.87
N VAL A 53 9.64 -17.78 24.75
CA VAL A 53 10.70 -17.45 23.79
C VAL A 53 10.69 -18.47 22.67
N VAL A 54 10.23 -18.04 21.50
CA VAL A 54 10.14 -18.85 20.30
C VAL A 54 11.45 -18.76 19.50
N ASN A 55 12.08 -19.92 19.33
CA ASN A 55 13.28 -20.06 18.50
C ASN A 55 12.88 -20.39 17.06
N ILE A 56 12.84 -19.36 16.22
CA ILE A 56 12.46 -19.50 14.80
C ILE A 56 13.41 -20.44 14.05
N THR A 57 14.71 -20.41 14.35
CA THR A 57 15.69 -21.31 13.72
C THR A 57 15.36 -22.78 13.95
N LYS A 58 14.92 -23.15 15.16
CA LYS A 58 14.48 -24.53 15.47
C LYS A 58 13.21 -24.91 14.71
N ILE A 59 12.29 -23.96 14.52
CA ILE A 59 11.07 -24.19 13.72
C ILE A 59 11.47 -24.47 12.27
N VAL A 60 12.29 -23.61 11.67
CA VAL A 60 12.77 -23.75 10.28
C VAL A 60 13.57 -25.03 10.08
N GLN A 61 14.50 -25.37 10.97
CA GLN A 61 15.21 -26.66 10.95
C GLN A 61 14.24 -27.84 10.99
N GLY A 62 13.18 -27.70 11.79
CA GLY A 62 12.10 -28.66 11.87
C GLY A 62 11.29 -28.84 10.60
N LEU A 63 11.27 -27.84 9.72
CA LEU A 63 10.62 -27.88 8.40
C LEU A 63 11.58 -28.38 7.31
N GLY A 64 12.68 -29.04 7.67
CA GLY A 64 13.70 -29.50 6.73
C GLY A 64 14.77 -28.47 6.40
N GLY A 65 14.83 -27.37 7.16
CA GLY A 65 15.87 -26.33 7.03
C GLY A 65 15.61 -25.29 5.95
N GLN A 66 14.59 -25.48 5.12
CA GLN A 66 14.16 -24.47 4.14
C GLN A 66 13.29 -23.41 4.82
N PHE A 67 13.60 -22.14 4.59
CA PHE A 67 12.78 -21.03 5.10
C PHE A 67 11.40 -21.08 4.44
N PRO A 68 10.30 -21.14 5.22
CA PRO A 68 8.95 -21.29 4.68
C PRO A 68 8.40 -19.93 4.25
N ALA A 69 9.00 -19.31 3.24
CA ALA A 69 8.55 -18.03 2.70
C ALA A 69 7.04 -18.05 2.39
N ASP A 70 6.34 -16.97 2.72
CA ASP A 70 4.89 -16.78 2.54
C ASP A 70 4.01 -17.72 3.38
N ALA A 71 4.59 -18.54 4.26
CA ALA A 71 3.81 -19.30 5.23
C ALA A 71 3.34 -18.41 6.38
N VAL A 72 2.16 -18.74 6.91
CA VAL A 72 1.59 -18.15 8.13
C VAL A 72 2.15 -18.88 9.34
N LEU A 73 2.61 -18.12 10.32
CA LEU A 73 2.97 -18.58 11.65
C LEU A 73 1.76 -18.38 12.56
N GLU A 74 1.08 -19.47 12.89
CA GLU A 74 -0.09 -19.45 13.74
C GLU A 74 0.31 -19.78 15.19
N LEU A 75 -0.14 -18.95 16.12
CA LEU A 75 0.08 -19.08 17.55
C LEU A 75 -1.23 -19.44 18.23
N SER A 76 -1.33 -20.66 18.74
CA SER A 76 -2.50 -21.17 19.46
C SER A 76 -2.21 -21.20 20.95
N SER A 77 -2.83 -20.30 21.72
CA SER A 77 -2.67 -20.22 23.17
C SER A 77 -3.85 -20.86 23.90
N ARG A 78 -3.56 -21.48 25.05
CA ARG A 78 -4.56 -22.07 25.96
C ARG A 78 -4.25 -21.67 27.39
N VAL A 79 -5.24 -21.19 28.12
CA VAL A 79 -5.09 -20.73 29.50
C VAL A 79 -6.04 -21.52 30.40
N TYR A 80 -5.48 -22.13 31.43
CA TYR A 80 -6.18 -22.84 32.49
C TYR A 80 -6.22 -21.99 33.76
N GLU A 81 -7.40 -21.64 34.24
CA GLU A 81 -7.60 -20.92 35.50
C GLU A 81 -7.42 -21.88 36.69
N SER A 82 -6.55 -21.52 37.64
CA SER A 82 -6.24 -22.39 38.80
C SER A 82 -7.43 -22.64 39.73
N ALA A 83 -8.34 -21.67 39.88
CA ALA A 83 -9.42 -21.74 40.87
C ALA A 83 -10.59 -22.62 40.42
N THR A 84 -10.97 -22.52 39.15
CA THR A 84 -12.15 -23.22 38.61
C THR A 84 -11.80 -24.37 37.67
N GLY A 85 -10.56 -24.42 37.16
CA GLY A 85 -10.15 -25.34 36.11
C GLY A 85 -10.69 -24.97 34.73
N LYS A 86 -11.34 -23.81 34.56
CA LYS A 86 -11.81 -23.35 33.25
C LYS A 86 -10.66 -23.13 32.28
N GLU A 87 -10.90 -23.51 31.03
CA GLU A 87 -9.98 -23.32 29.92
C GLU A 87 -10.55 -22.29 28.94
N GLU A 88 -9.70 -21.39 28.49
CA GLU A 88 -9.97 -20.49 27.37
C GLU A 88 -8.83 -20.58 26.36
N SER A 89 -9.15 -20.43 25.06
CA SER A 89 -8.17 -20.54 23.99
C SER A 89 -8.25 -19.37 23.01
N ARG A 90 -7.12 -19.05 22.38
CA ARG A 90 -7.02 -17.99 21.38
C ARG A 90 -5.99 -18.34 20.32
N VAL A 91 -6.34 -18.10 19.07
CA VAL A 91 -5.46 -18.23 17.92
C VAL A 91 -5.08 -16.84 17.41
N ASP A 92 -3.80 -16.66 17.08
CA ASP A 92 -3.26 -15.50 16.37
C ASP A 92 -2.53 -15.99 15.11
N ASP A 93 -3.07 -15.67 13.94
CA ASP A 93 -2.57 -16.03 12.62
C ASP A 93 -2.09 -14.81 11.82
N SER A 94 -1.81 -13.70 12.51
CA SER A 94 -1.39 -12.43 11.89
C SER A 94 0.08 -12.38 11.49
N LEU A 95 0.87 -13.40 11.83
CA LEU A 95 2.30 -13.47 11.59
C LEU A 95 2.60 -14.27 10.31
N MET A 96 3.52 -13.77 9.50
CA MET A 96 3.96 -14.43 8.27
C MET A 96 5.48 -14.49 8.17
N PHE A 97 5.98 -15.56 7.56
CA PHE A 97 7.39 -15.70 7.21
C PHE A 97 7.68 -14.94 5.93
N VAL A 98 8.57 -13.94 6.01
CA VAL A 98 8.90 -13.08 4.88
C VAL A 98 10.40 -13.05 4.67
N GLU A 99 10.84 -13.29 3.45
CA GLU A 99 12.25 -13.12 3.06
C GLU A 99 12.58 -11.65 2.80
N CYS A 100 11.57 -10.89 2.42
CA CYS A 100 11.63 -9.47 2.19
C CYS A 100 10.56 -8.78 3.05
N PRO A 101 10.93 -7.87 3.97
CA PRO A 101 9.94 -7.15 4.77
C PRO A 101 9.16 -6.11 3.96
N PHE A 102 9.51 -5.90 2.69
CA PHE A 102 8.94 -4.89 1.82
C PHE A 102 8.27 -5.49 0.58
N LYS A 103 7.32 -4.76 0.02
CA LYS A 103 6.70 -5.03 -1.26
C LYS A 103 6.68 -3.72 -2.04
N PHE A 104 7.26 -3.72 -3.24
CA PHE A 104 7.13 -2.59 -4.15
C PHE A 104 5.99 -2.87 -5.14
N ASP A 105 5.07 -1.93 -5.23
CA ASP A 105 3.90 -1.97 -6.09
C ASP A 105 3.94 -0.82 -7.09
N PHE A 106 3.85 -1.17 -8.37
CA PHE A 106 3.86 -0.25 -9.51
C PHE A 106 2.46 -0.08 -10.12
N SER A 107 1.39 -0.51 -9.45
CA SER A 107 0.01 -0.46 -9.95
C SER A 107 -0.45 0.95 -10.38
N ARG A 108 0.20 2.00 -9.85
CA ARG A 108 -0.05 3.41 -10.20
C ARG A 108 0.81 3.94 -11.34
N SER A 109 1.82 3.18 -11.78
CA SER A 109 2.68 3.54 -12.90
C SER A 109 2.08 3.11 -14.23
N LYS A 110 2.28 3.91 -15.27
CA LYS A 110 2.00 3.46 -16.64
C LYS A 110 3.08 2.49 -17.07
N THR A 111 2.72 1.47 -17.83
CA THR A 111 3.66 0.51 -18.43
C THR A 111 4.20 0.97 -19.78
N THR A 112 3.79 2.15 -20.25
CA THR A 112 4.26 2.74 -21.50
C THR A 112 4.82 4.15 -21.27
N TYR A 113 5.88 4.51 -21.99
CA TYR A 113 6.43 5.86 -21.99
C TYR A 113 6.28 6.53 -23.37
N ARG A 114 6.33 7.87 -23.39
CA ARG A 114 6.30 8.68 -24.61
C ARG A 114 7.69 9.22 -24.93
N LYS A 115 8.02 9.30 -26.21
CA LYS A 115 9.35 9.73 -26.66
C LYS A 115 9.52 11.22 -26.45
N GLY A 116 10.72 11.64 -26.05
CA GLY A 116 11.01 13.07 -25.85
C GLY A 116 10.28 13.71 -24.66
N ILE A 117 9.43 12.96 -23.94
CA ILE A 117 8.72 13.43 -22.75
C ILE A 117 9.22 12.64 -21.54
N ALA A 118 9.47 13.34 -20.42
CA ALA A 118 9.81 12.70 -19.17
C ALA A 118 8.63 11.85 -18.66
N HIS A 119 8.93 10.72 -18.02
CA HIS A 119 7.92 9.83 -17.48
C HIS A 119 7.94 9.88 -15.95
N TYR A 120 6.78 9.95 -15.30
CA TYR A 120 6.66 9.88 -13.85
C TYR A 120 6.24 8.47 -13.45
N MET A 121 7.17 7.74 -12.84
CA MET A 121 6.90 6.42 -12.29
C MET A 121 6.47 6.57 -10.83
N GLN A 122 5.37 5.92 -10.48
CA GLN A 122 4.77 5.89 -9.16
C GLN A 122 5.03 4.54 -8.48
N ILE A 123 5.69 4.59 -7.32
CA ILE A 123 6.09 3.41 -6.54
C ILE A 123 5.40 3.47 -5.19
N ASN A 124 4.68 2.42 -4.82
CA ASN A 124 4.24 2.21 -3.45
C ASN A 124 5.16 1.18 -2.80
N MET A 125 5.84 1.58 -1.73
CA MET A 125 6.60 0.72 -0.85
C MET A 125 5.70 0.38 0.34
N LEU A 126 5.39 -0.91 0.48
CA LEU A 126 4.56 -1.46 1.54
C LEU A 126 5.42 -2.39 2.40
N TYR A 127 5.12 -2.53 3.67
CA TYR A 127 5.60 -3.67 4.45
C TYR A 127 4.90 -4.95 3.97
N ALA A 128 5.43 -6.11 4.32
CA ALA A 128 4.85 -7.40 3.92
C ALA A 128 3.40 -7.59 4.39
N ASN A 129 2.99 -6.94 5.48
CA ASN A 129 1.61 -6.91 5.96
C ASN A 129 0.68 -5.95 5.17
N GLY A 130 1.16 -5.36 4.08
CA GLY A 130 0.41 -4.45 3.22
C GLY A 130 0.29 -3.01 3.73
N LYS A 131 0.76 -2.71 4.95
CA LYS A 131 0.79 -1.32 5.45
C LYS A 131 1.86 -0.51 4.72
N PRO A 132 1.70 0.81 4.59
CA PRO A 132 2.72 1.60 3.93
C PRO A 132 4.04 1.60 4.70
N ALA A 133 5.16 1.52 3.96
CA ALA A 133 6.51 1.53 4.50
C ALA A 133 7.01 2.98 4.61
N HIS A 134 6.80 3.60 5.77
CA HIS A 134 6.97 5.06 5.93
C HIS A 134 8.43 5.45 5.99
N ARG A 135 8.86 6.36 5.10
CA ARG A 135 10.23 6.92 5.12
C ARG A 135 11.33 5.87 5.03
N GLU A 136 11.06 4.74 4.38
CA GLU A 136 12.02 3.67 4.20
C GLU A 136 12.91 3.94 2.99
N VAL A 137 14.17 3.50 3.08
CA VAL A 137 15.17 3.68 2.02
C VAL A 137 15.07 2.55 1.02
N PHE A 138 15.19 2.88 -0.26
CA PHE A 138 15.33 1.91 -1.34
C PHE A 138 16.23 2.47 -2.43
N HIS A 139 16.77 1.59 -3.26
CA HIS A 139 17.58 1.95 -4.41
C HIS A 139 16.79 1.74 -5.69
N LEU A 140 17.00 2.62 -6.67
CA LEU A 140 16.40 2.55 -7.99
C LEU A 140 17.50 2.56 -9.05
N THR A 141 17.41 1.66 -10.01
CA THR A 141 18.25 1.64 -11.21
C THR A 141 17.37 1.76 -12.45
N ILE A 142 17.90 2.42 -13.47
CA ILE A 142 17.25 2.57 -14.77
C ILE A 142 18.22 2.05 -15.82
N ASP A 143 17.79 1.07 -16.61
CA ASP A 143 18.55 0.43 -17.68
C ASP A 143 19.91 -0.12 -17.23
N GLY A 144 19.98 -0.66 -16.00
CA GLY A 144 21.21 -1.17 -15.42
C GLY A 144 22.24 -0.10 -15.02
N GLY A 145 21.83 1.17 -14.98
CA GLY A 145 22.67 2.27 -14.50
C GLY A 145 23.00 2.18 -13.01
N THR A 146 23.76 3.16 -12.52
CA THR A 146 24.15 3.24 -11.10
C THR A 146 22.93 3.34 -10.19
N PRO A 147 22.84 2.53 -9.12
CA PRO A 147 21.76 2.64 -8.14
C PRO A 147 21.71 4.02 -7.49
N GLN A 148 20.52 4.61 -7.46
CA GLN A 148 20.25 5.87 -6.78
C GLN A 148 19.44 5.62 -5.52
N GLU A 149 19.87 6.19 -4.40
CA GLU A 149 19.16 6.09 -3.13
C GLU A 149 17.96 7.04 -3.10
N HIS A 150 16.81 6.51 -2.70
CA HIS A 150 15.58 7.24 -2.51
C HIS A 150 14.89 6.83 -1.21
N ARG A 151 13.89 7.63 -0.82
CA ARG A 151 13.09 7.39 0.38
C ARG A 151 11.62 7.55 0.08
N SER A 152 10.80 6.62 0.57
CA SER A 152 9.35 6.76 0.49
C SER A 152 8.85 7.92 1.36
N ASN A 153 7.66 8.44 1.07
CA ASN A 153 7.02 9.45 1.91
C ASN A 153 6.31 8.79 3.13
N TYR A 154 5.49 9.57 3.84
CA TYR A 154 4.73 9.07 5.00
C TYR A 154 3.61 8.08 4.65
N ASP A 155 3.20 7.99 3.39
CA ASP A 155 2.21 7.03 2.89
C ASP A 155 2.88 5.87 2.15
N GLY A 156 4.19 5.68 2.35
CA GLY A 156 4.97 4.66 1.64
C GLY A 156 5.08 4.92 0.13
N HIS A 157 4.74 6.11 -0.35
CA HIS A 157 4.70 6.44 -1.77
C HIS A 157 5.95 7.20 -2.23
N TYR A 158 6.36 6.99 -3.48
CA TYR A 158 7.43 7.74 -4.13
C TYR A 158 7.13 7.96 -5.61
N VAL A 159 7.45 9.16 -6.12
CA VAL A 159 7.32 9.51 -7.53
C VAL A 159 8.71 9.74 -8.11
N ALA A 160 9.16 8.85 -8.98
CA ALA A 160 10.43 8.96 -9.69
C ALA A 160 10.21 9.67 -11.03
N ARG A 161 10.97 10.74 -11.29
CA ARG A 161 11.02 11.36 -12.61
C ARG A 161 12.06 10.64 -13.47
N ILE A 162 11.59 9.84 -14.43
CA ILE A 162 12.40 9.17 -15.43
C ILE A 162 12.67 10.15 -16.57
N PRO A 163 13.94 10.51 -16.85
CA PRO A 163 14.27 11.41 -17.95
C PRO A 163 13.77 10.87 -19.29
N ALA A 164 13.40 11.81 -20.18
CA ALA A 164 12.97 11.49 -21.53
C ALA A 164 14.00 10.59 -22.22
N ALA A 165 13.54 9.49 -22.81
CA ALA A 165 14.42 8.65 -23.60
C ALA A 165 14.78 9.37 -24.91
N ASN A 166 16.05 9.24 -25.30
CA ASN A 166 16.48 9.56 -26.66
C ASN A 166 15.72 8.65 -27.66
N GLN A 167 15.64 9.04 -28.94
CA GLN A 167 14.68 8.51 -29.94
C GLN A 167 14.63 6.97 -30.15
N ASN A 168 15.54 6.20 -29.56
CA ASN A 168 15.61 4.75 -29.68
C ASN A 168 14.39 4.07 -29.03
N PHE A 169 13.66 3.27 -29.81
CA PHE A 169 12.47 2.50 -29.39
C PHE A 169 12.84 1.29 -28.52
N MET A 170 13.61 1.48 -27.45
CA MET A 170 13.95 0.37 -26.54
C MET A 170 13.06 0.42 -25.31
N SER A 171 12.64 -0.76 -24.84
CA SER A 171 11.99 -0.89 -23.54
C SER A 171 12.96 -0.39 -22.46
N ARG A 172 12.45 0.34 -21.46
CA ARG A 172 13.24 0.75 -20.29
C ARG A 172 13.07 -0.29 -19.20
N ILE A 173 14.15 -0.72 -18.57
CA ILE A 173 14.09 -1.66 -17.44
C ILE A 173 14.34 -0.86 -16.17
N ILE A 174 13.35 -0.79 -15.30
CA ILE A 174 13.48 -0.16 -14.00
C ILE A 174 13.53 -1.24 -12.96
N GLN A 175 14.53 -1.20 -12.08
CA GLN A 175 14.61 -2.11 -10.94
C GLN A 175 14.66 -1.30 -9.66
N VAL A 176 14.01 -1.84 -8.63
CA VAL A 176 14.02 -1.30 -7.27
C VAL A 176 14.43 -2.40 -6.32
N TYR A 177 15.20 -2.02 -5.30
CA TYR A 177 15.55 -2.94 -4.24
C TYR A 177 15.75 -2.26 -2.88
N ALA A 178 15.52 -3.01 -1.81
CA ALA A 178 15.78 -2.53 -0.45
C ALA A 178 17.22 -2.86 -0.01
N PRO A 179 18.01 -1.89 0.50
CA PRO A 179 19.36 -2.15 0.96
C PRO A 179 19.36 -3.14 2.15
N GLY A 180 20.31 -4.08 2.15
CA GLY A 180 20.40 -5.13 3.17
C GLY A 180 19.47 -6.33 2.96
N PHE A 181 18.63 -6.32 1.91
CA PHE A 181 17.72 -7.42 1.59
C PHE A 181 17.81 -7.79 0.10
N GLU A 182 18.75 -8.66 -0.25
CA GLU A 182 19.00 -9.04 -1.66
C GLU A 182 17.76 -9.57 -2.38
N LYS A 183 16.91 -10.30 -1.65
CA LYS A 183 15.65 -10.85 -2.16
C LYS A 183 14.54 -9.81 -2.34
N CYS A 184 14.72 -8.59 -1.85
CA CYS A 184 13.78 -7.49 -2.04
C CYS A 184 13.99 -6.77 -3.37
N THR A 185 14.12 -7.50 -4.49
CA THR A 185 14.33 -6.89 -5.81
C THR A 185 13.13 -7.12 -6.70
N THR A 186 12.61 -6.06 -7.33
CA THR A 186 11.55 -6.14 -8.33
C THR A 186 11.72 -5.04 -9.36
N GLY A 187 10.92 -5.04 -10.41
CA GLY A 187 11.06 -4.06 -11.48
C GLY A 187 9.82 -3.87 -12.32
N LEU A 188 9.90 -2.85 -13.16
CA LEU A 188 8.89 -2.48 -14.14
C LEU A 188 9.57 -2.31 -15.49
N VAL A 189 9.00 -2.92 -16.53
CA VAL A 189 9.44 -2.72 -17.91
C VAL A 189 8.52 -1.69 -18.56
N LEU A 190 9.07 -0.56 -18.98
CA LEU A 190 8.33 0.46 -19.73
C LEU A 190 8.49 0.24 -21.23
N GLN A 191 7.38 0.09 -21.93
CA GLN A 191 7.37 -0.05 -23.39
C GLN A 191 7.25 1.33 -24.07
N PRO A 192 7.96 1.56 -25.19
CA PRO A 192 7.77 2.79 -25.95
C PRO A 192 6.37 2.80 -26.59
N TYR A 193 5.72 3.96 -26.55
CA TYR A 193 4.53 4.18 -27.38
C TYR A 193 4.89 4.28 -28.86
N THR A 194 4.08 3.67 -29.72
CA THR A 194 4.38 3.50 -31.15
C THR A 194 3.82 4.59 -32.06
N GLY A 195 2.88 5.43 -31.60
CA GLY A 195 2.30 6.49 -32.43
C GLY A 195 3.21 7.72 -32.58
N ASP A 196 3.12 8.41 -33.71
CA ASP A 196 3.96 9.59 -34.00
C ASP A 196 3.54 10.83 -33.23
N SER A 197 2.22 11.02 -33.08
CA SER A 197 1.64 12.09 -32.27
C SER A 197 1.31 11.54 -30.89
N GLN A 198 1.79 12.21 -29.84
CA GLN A 198 1.73 11.71 -28.47
C GLN A 198 1.29 12.80 -27.51
N ILE A 199 0.55 12.39 -26.47
CA ILE A 199 0.31 13.16 -25.26
C ILE A 199 0.67 12.31 -24.04
N VAL A 200 1.20 12.97 -23.02
CA VAL A 200 1.31 12.47 -21.65
C VAL A 200 0.45 13.34 -20.77
N VAL A 201 -0.42 12.73 -19.97
CA VAL A 201 -1.14 13.43 -18.90
C VAL A 201 -0.86 12.78 -17.56
N ASP A 202 -0.44 13.55 -16.55
CA ASP A 202 -0.18 13.02 -15.21
C ASP A 202 -0.54 14.04 -14.12
N LYS A 203 -0.86 13.53 -12.92
CA LYS A 203 -1.04 14.34 -11.72
C LYS A 203 0.28 14.42 -10.96
N VAL A 204 0.74 15.62 -10.66
CA VAL A 204 1.99 15.87 -9.94
C VAL A 204 1.70 16.75 -8.73
N ASP A 205 2.26 16.39 -7.57
CA ASP A 205 2.19 17.22 -6.37
C ASP A 205 3.50 17.97 -6.20
N MET A 206 3.43 19.30 -6.10
CA MET A 206 4.58 20.17 -5.85
C MET A 206 4.26 21.07 -4.66
N GLU A 207 5.09 21.03 -3.62
CA GLU A 207 4.99 21.90 -2.44
C GLU A 207 3.58 21.91 -1.80
N GLY A 208 2.91 20.75 -1.77
CA GLY A 208 1.56 20.62 -1.21
C GLY A 208 0.43 21.05 -2.15
N THR A 209 0.74 21.47 -3.38
CA THR A 209 -0.23 21.81 -4.41
C THR A 209 -0.30 20.71 -5.46
N SER A 210 -1.51 20.27 -5.80
CA SER A 210 -1.74 19.26 -6.84
C SER A 210 -1.95 19.92 -8.20
N PHE A 211 -1.20 19.48 -9.20
CA PHE A 211 -1.32 19.91 -10.59
C PHE A 211 -1.63 18.73 -11.51
N ILE A 212 -2.34 18.98 -12.60
CA ILE A 212 -2.36 18.13 -13.77
C ILE A 212 -1.42 18.73 -14.82
N TRP A 213 -0.49 17.92 -15.29
CA TRP A 213 0.38 18.25 -16.41
C TRP A 213 -0.09 17.51 -17.66
N ALA A 214 -0.19 18.22 -18.80
CA ALA A 214 -0.39 17.64 -20.12
C ALA A 214 0.71 18.13 -21.08
N ASN A 215 1.48 17.21 -21.64
CA ASN A 215 2.61 17.50 -22.53
C ASN A 215 2.45 16.73 -23.84
N THR A 216 2.67 17.40 -24.97
CA THR A 216 2.51 16.84 -26.32
C THR A 216 3.81 16.90 -27.12
N THR A 217 3.99 15.98 -28.06
CA THR A 217 5.15 15.99 -28.98
C THR A 217 4.90 16.78 -30.28
N ILE A 218 3.81 17.55 -30.36
CA ILE A 218 3.41 18.23 -31.61
C ILE A 218 4.40 19.33 -31.97
N ASN A 219 4.75 19.39 -33.25
CA ASN A 219 5.48 20.52 -33.79
C ASN A 219 4.53 21.72 -33.98
N MET A 220 4.74 22.80 -33.22
CA MET A 220 3.87 23.99 -33.30
C MET A 220 3.89 24.69 -34.67
N ASN A 221 4.87 24.40 -35.53
CA ASN A 221 4.84 24.84 -36.93
C ASN A 221 3.69 24.19 -37.73
N GLN A 222 3.08 23.12 -37.20
CA GLN A 222 1.89 22.45 -37.73
C GLN A 222 0.63 22.76 -36.91
N ALA A 223 0.62 23.85 -36.12
CA ALA A 223 -0.51 24.19 -35.24
C ALA A 223 -1.87 24.32 -35.97
N ALA A 224 -1.88 24.63 -37.27
CA ALA A 224 -3.11 24.68 -38.07
C ALA A 224 -3.87 23.35 -38.12
N GLN A 225 -3.20 22.23 -37.86
CA GLN A 225 -3.78 20.88 -37.85
C GLN A 225 -4.11 20.38 -36.44
N TYR A 226 -3.85 21.18 -35.40
CA TYR A 226 -3.95 20.81 -33.98
C TYR A 226 -5.07 21.59 -33.29
N THR A 227 -6.02 20.88 -32.70
CA THR A 227 -7.22 21.48 -32.09
C THR A 227 -7.00 22.15 -30.73
N GLY A 228 -5.84 21.96 -30.10
CA GLY A 228 -5.66 22.18 -28.67
C GLY A 228 -6.11 20.98 -27.83
N ILE A 229 -5.90 21.06 -26.51
CA ILE A 229 -6.10 19.94 -25.58
C ILE A 229 -7.46 20.09 -24.90
N LEU A 230 -8.32 19.06 -25.01
CA LEU A 230 -9.47 18.93 -24.14
C LEU A 230 -9.14 17.97 -22.99
N MET A 231 -9.31 18.45 -21.76
CA MET A 231 -9.09 17.70 -20.54
C MET A 231 -10.42 17.44 -19.84
N LEU A 232 -10.63 16.21 -19.42
CA LEU A 232 -11.78 15.75 -18.64
C LEU A 232 -11.26 15.14 -17.34
N ILE A 233 -11.78 15.58 -16.21
CA ILE A 233 -11.54 14.93 -14.92
C ILE A 233 -12.80 14.16 -14.56
N THR A 234 -12.63 12.88 -14.24
CA THR A 234 -13.72 11.98 -13.92
C THR A 234 -13.52 11.36 -12.54
N ALA A 235 -14.64 11.11 -11.86
CA ALA A 235 -14.67 10.33 -10.64
C ALA A 235 -16.00 9.59 -10.55
N ARG A 236 -15.97 8.34 -10.07
CA ARG A 236 -17.17 7.51 -9.87
C ARG A 236 -18.08 7.44 -11.12
N GLY A 237 -17.46 7.33 -12.29
CA GLY A 237 -18.16 7.24 -13.58
C GLY A 237 -18.79 8.54 -14.08
N ARG A 238 -18.47 9.70 -13.51
CA ARG A 238 -19.00 11.01 -13.93
C ARG A 238 -17.89 11.99 -14.25
N ILE A 239 -18.14 12.91 -15.18
CA ILE A 239 -17.28 14.07 -15.44
C ILE A 239 -17.50 15.07 -14.32
N VAL A 240 -16.41 15.47 -13.67
CA VAL A 240 -16.38 16.42 -12.54
C VAL A 240 -15.94 17.80 -13.02
N GLU A 241 -15.00 17.86 -13.94
CA GLU A 241 -14.41 19.08 -14.48
C GLU A 241 -14.08 18.87 -15.97
N THR A 242 -14.23 19.91 -16.78
CA THR A 242 -13.83 19.92 -18.19
C THR A 242 -13.10 21.22 -18.48
N ARG A 243 -11.95 21.13 -19.14
CA ARG A 243 -11.13 22.29 -19.47
C ARG A 243 -10.55 22.16 -20.87
N TYR A 244 -10.67 23.23 -21.65
CA TYR A 244 -10.05 23.35 -22.96
C TYR A 244 -8.83 24.25 -22.87
N PHE A 245 -7.74 23.83 -23.49
CA PHE A 245 -6.53 24.62 -23.65
C PHE A 245 -6.28 24.85 -25.14
N PRO A 246 -6.00 26.10 -25.55
CA PRO A 246 -5.64 26.39 -26.94
C PRO A 246 -4.36 25.64 -27.33
N PRO A 247 -4.08 25.51 -28.65
CA PRO A 247 -2.88 24.85 -29.15
C PRO A 247 -1.59 25.27 -28.41
N SER A 248 -1.00 24.32 -27.68
CA SER A 248 0.29 24.44 -27.00
C SER A 248 0.94 23.07 -26.83
N ILE A 249 2.27 23.06 -26.63
CA ILE A 249 3.06 21.85 -26.36
C ILE A 249 2.95 21.38 -24.91
N ASP A 250 2.73 22.32 -23.98
CA ASP A 250 2.75 22.08 -22.54
C ASP A 250 1.63 22.88 -21.89
N GLN A 251 0.80 22.20 -21.08
CA GLN A 251 -0.26 22.79 -20.29
C GLN A 251 -0.20 22.27 -18.86
N THR A 252 -0.19 23.19 -17.90
CA THR A 252 -0.29 22.88 -16.48
C THR A 252 -1.56 23.48 -15.91
N PHE A 253 -2.27 22.69 -15.12
CA PHE A 253 -3.52 23.09 -14.47
C PHE A 253 -3.46 22.74 -12.99
N GLN A 254 -3.61 23.74 -12.12
CA GLN A 254 -3.73 23.51 -10.69
C GLN A 254 -5.12 22.95 -10.35
N LEU A 255 -5.18 21.85 -9.61
CA LEU A 255 -6.44 21.30 -9.13
C LEU A 255 -6.97 22.14 -7.97
N GLU A 256 -8.12 22.76 -8.17
CA GLU A 256 -8.84 23.48 -7.13
C GLU A 256 -9.34 22.51 -6.04
N GLN A 257 -9.47 23.01 -4.81
CA GLN A 257 -9.84 22.19 -3.67
C GLN A 257 -11.22 21.55 -3.82
N ASP A 258 -12.15 22.23 -4.49
CA ASP A 258 -13.49 21.72 -4.74
C ASP A 258 -13.47 20.51 -5.72
N VAL A 259 -12.60 20.54 -6.73
CA VAL A 259 -12.36 19.42 -7.64
C VAL A 259 -11.76 18.27 -6.85
N LEU A 260 -10.74 18.52 -6.03
CA LEU A 260 -10.12 17.50 -5.16
C LEU A 260 -11.14 16.82 -4.23
N ASP A 261 -12.05 17.60 -3.65
CA ASP A 261 -13.11 17.06 -2.77
C ASP A 261 -14.13 16.22 -3.55
N LYS A 262 -14.46 16.61 -4.79
CA LYS A 262 -15.39 15.87 -5.67
C LYS A 262 -14.78 14.55 -6.17
N VAL A 263 -13.48 14.49 -6.42
CA VAL A 263 -12.79 13.29 -6.92
C VAL A 263 -12.33 12.34 -5.83
N SER A 264 -12.40 12.73 -4.56
CA SER A 264 -11.95 11.88 -3.44
C SER A 264 -12.64 10.51 -3.40
N PRO A 265 -11.89 9.40 -3.17
CA PRO A 265 -10.43 9.31 -2.99
C PRO A 265 -9.64 9.08 -4.29
N VAL A 266 -10.31 8.86 -5.42
CA VAL A 266 -9.69 8.49 -6.70
C VAL A 266 -10.33 9.25 -7.84
N GLY A 267 -9.51 10.01 -8.56
CA GLY A 267 -9.85 10.65 -9.81
C GLY A 267 -9.17 9.98 -11.00
N ARG A 268 -9.70 10.23 -12.18
CA ARG A 268 -9.01 9.93 -13.45
C ARG A 268 -9.05 11.17 -14.32
N VAL A 269 -7.88 11.58 -14.79
CA VAL A 269 -7.77 12.59 -15.85
C VAL A 269 -7.68 11.89 -17.19
N PHE A 270 -8.41 12.41 -18.16
CA PHE A 270 -8.36 12.04 -19.57
C PHE A 270 -8.05 13.31 -20.36
N ALA A 271 -7.04 13.27 -21.21
CA ALA A 271 -6.68 14.41 -22.06
C ALA A 271 -6.53 13.93 -23.50
N PHE A 272 -7.05 14.71 -24.45
CA PHE A 272 -6.95 14.38 -25.85
C PHE A 272 -6.91 15.62 -26.74
N TYR A 273 -6.45 15.43 -27.96
CA TYR A 273 -6.52 16.39 -29.05
C TYR A 273 -6.71 15.70 -30.38
N VAL A 274 -7.05 16.47 -31.42
CA VAL A 274 -7.06 16.00 -32.80
C VAL A 274 -5.89 16.62 -33.56
N HIS A 275 -5.13 15.78 -34.26
CA HIS A 275 -4.03 16.19 -35.15
C HIS A 275 -4.09 15.35 -36.43
N ASN A 276 -4.13 16.00 -37.60
CA ASN A 276 -4.22 15.30 -38.89
C ASN A 276 -5.37 14.30 -38.97
N ALA A 277 -6.56 14.70 -38.50
CA ALA A 277 -7.75 13.86 -38.40
C ALA A 277 -7.58 12.59 -37.52
N GLN A 278 -6.52 12.50 -36.73
CA GLN A 278 -6.30 11.45 -35.75
C GLN A 278 -6.56 11.96 -34.34
N LEU A 279 -7.29 11.18 -33.55
CA LEU A 279 -7.50 11.43 -32.13
C LEU A 279 -6.29 10.88 -31.35
N VAL A 280 -5.61 11.76 -30.62
CA VAL A 280 -4.51 11.39 -29.75
C VAL A 280 -4.94 11.62 -28.31
N ALA A 281 -4.85 10.59 -27.48
CA ALA A 281 -5.34 10.63 -26.11
C ALA A 281 -4.39 9.94 -25.14
N ASP A 282 -4.44 10.38 -23.89
CA ASP A 282 -3.83 9.69 -22.75
C ASP A 282 -4.72 9.85 -21.51
N SER A 283 -4.50 8.99 -20.53
CA SER A 283 -5.22 9.04 -19.26
C SER A 283 -4.34 8.65 -18.09
N SER A 284 -4.63 9.19 -16.93
CA SER A 284 -3.93 8.85 -15.69
C SER A 284 -4.90 8.78 -14.53
N ILE A 285 -4.79 7.72 -13.73
CA ILE A 285 -5.50 7.59 -12.46
C ILE A 285 -4.66 8.28 -11.41
N PHE A 286 -5.30 9.07 -10.57
CA PHE A 286 -4.62 9.74 -9.48
C PHE A 286 -5.41 9.60 -8.18
N HIS A 287 -4.66 9.48 -7.08
CA HIS A 287 -5.21 9.38 -5.75
C HIS A 287 -5.17 10.76 -5.06
N VAL A 288 -6.19 11.00 -4.25
CA VAL A 288 -6.29 12.14 -3.35
C VAL A 288 -6.73 11.63 -1.98
N ASP A 289 -6.54 12.44 -0.94
CA ASP A 289 -6.93 12.04 0.41
C ASP A 289 -8.40 11.66 0.48
N ALA A 290 -8.68 10.56 1.18
CA ALA A 290 -10.05 10.13 1.44
C ALA A 290 -10.73 11.16 2.36
N LYS A 291 -11.75 11.85 1.83
CA LYS A 291 -12.54 12.83 2.56
C LYS A 291 -13.99 12.39 2.61
N CYS A 292 -14.56 12.41 3.81
CA CYS A 292 -16.00 12.32 3.97
C CYS A 292 -16.62 13.68 3.62
N ARG A 293 -17.68 13.69 2.79
CA ARG A 293 -18.44 14.92 2.48
C ARG A 293 -19.04 15.55 3.73
N GLU A 294 -19.45 14.72 4.67
CA GLU A 294 -19.97 15.11 5.98
C GLU A 294 -19.12 14.45 7.06
N LYS A 295 -18.67 15.24 8.04
CA LYS A 295 -17.94 14.72 9.20
C LYS A 295 -18.96 14.31 10.26
N TYR A 296 -19.16 13.01 10.44
CA TYR A 296 -19.89 12.48 11.59
C TYR A 296 -18.90 12.24 12.72
N ASN A 297 -18.98 13.05 13.78
CA ASN A 297 -18.18 12.86 14.98
C ASN A 297 -19.06 12.29 16.09
N ILE A 298 -18.99 10.98 16.32
CA ILE A 298 -19.68 10.35 17.44
C ILE A 298 -18.81 10.53 18.67
N GLN A 299 -19.09 11.57 19.45
CA GLN A 299 -18.47 11.77 20.76
C GLN A 299 -19.35 11.13 21.82
N THR A 300 -18.80 10.20 22.59
CA THR A 300 -19.42 9.76 23.83
C THR A 300 -19.07 10.77 24.91
N ASN A 301 -20.07 11.54 25.36
CA ASN A 301 -19.94 12.41 26.53
C ASN A 301 -19.83 11.54 27.81
N SER A 302 -18.67 10.94 28.05
CA SER A 302 -18.33 10.33 29.32
C SER A 302 -17.20 11.11 29.99
N HIS A 303 -17.51 12.32 30.43
CA HIS A 303 -16.76 12.97 31.52
C HIS A 303 -17.05 12.34 32.90
N ARG A 304 -17.79 11.23 32.94
CA ARG A 304 -17.84 10.30 34.06
C ARG A 304 -17.62 8.89 33.55
N SER A 305 -16.40 8.40 33.74
CA SER A 305 -16.16 6.98 34.01
C SER A 305 -17.12 6.56 35.13
N ILE A 306 -17.70 5.35 35.01
CA ILE A 306 -18.77 4.76 35.85
C ILE A 306 -20.20 5.09 35.36
N ARG A 307 -20.74 4.25 34.46
CA ARG A 307 -22.19 4.05 34.39
C ARG A 307 -22.58 2.93 35.35
N ASN A 308 -23.17 3.32 36.49
CA ASN A 308 -23.99 2.41 37.29
C ASN A 308 -25.10 1.85 36.38
N VAL A 309 -25.11 0.54 36.19
CA VAL A 309 -26.24 -0.15 35.55
C VAL A 309 -27.41 -0.08 36.53
N GLY A 310 -28.52 0.49 36.07
CA GLY A 310 -29.77 0.59 36.83
C GLY A 310 -30.21 -0.79 37.32
N ARG A 311 -30.39 -0.91 38.63
CA ARG A 311 -30.95 -2.09 39.30
C ARG A 311 -32.43 -2.20 38.90
N ILE A 312 -32.79 -3.23 38.13
CA ILE A 312 -34.20 -3.59 37.92
C ILE A 312 -34.72 -4.13 39.26
N GLN A 313 -35.53 -3.35 39.97
CA GLN A 313 -36.35 -3.88 41.06
C GLN A 313 -37.52 -4.67 40.46
N ARG A 314 -37.57 -5.97 40.73
CA ARG A 314 -38.80 -6.76 40.57
C ARG A 314 -39.75 -6.40 41.71
N HIS A 315 -40.91 -5.83 41.38
CA HIS A 315 -42.04 -5.84 42.31
C HIS A 315 -42.60 -7.26 42.38
N ARG A 316 -42.81 -7.72 43.62
CA ARG A 316 -43.63 -8.89 43.95
C ARG A 316 -45.10 -8.57 43.73
#